data_AF-A0A5T2ACQ3-F1
#
_entry.id   AF-A0A5T2ACQ3-F1
#
_cell.length_a   1.000
_cell.length_b   1.000
_cell.length_c   1.000
_cell.angle_alpha   90.00
_cell.angle_beta   90.00
_cell.angle_gamma   90.00
#
_symmetry.space_group_name_H-M   'P 1'
#
loop_
_entity.id
_entity.type
_entity.pdbx_description
1 polymer ?
#
loop_
_entity_poly.entity_id
_entity_poly.type
_entity_poly.pdbx_seq_one_letter_code
_entity_poly.pdbx_strand_id
1 'polypeptide(L)'
;RVYYEKFLLNYNFNTFHTQHLKSPKKIALCISGAMRGVEWELNLKKVIESFQFDVDVFLFTWDSKFLWPGLNGAGGNWAKRLLDETLLKSIPQEIMHKNNLKQYFPNVFSKLNQEYSVRLDAERLENINNIKRVIIENQEDFLKKYPLDRNNLFINASKIWYSNYQLLKSLVQYEAENNFQYDFIIKVRPDVEYNINFSIDKLEKLYINDLMIKHHESLYGGLNDNFAAGRRGAMEIYLSLWKYGFLNKSIDFFKNFPNFNSAHNLLQQFCSLMKINCICLESNTIKNFYFVDFIPPNFTKELKLDCKRIKNNIELEEKLSSSIDFLLKYEEYSKKGQLYNMVNKSCGHLSYKIGVILIHNSKTFIGILGIPIKILVCLYHHRYRTRHLISKNYYNCHSETIEESFTYRLGKSFIQASRNWYKGGYIKFWFDLYKLKKEYKNKKGK
;
A
#
# COMPACT_ATOMS: atom_id res chain seq x y z
N ARG A 1 11.58 43.24 14.98
CA ARG A 1 11.41 42.04 14.12
C ARG A 1 10.24 42.18 13.14
N VAL A 2 9.00 42.38 13.61
CA VAL A 2 7.81 42.55 12.74
C VAL A 2 7.97 43.67 11.71
N TYR A 3 8.54 44.81 12.10
CA TYR A 3 8.84 45.92 11.17
C TYR A 3 9.77 45.47 10.03
N TYR A 4 10.88 44.81 10.36
CA TYR A 4 11.86 44.36 9.37
C TYR A 4 11.31 43.27 8.46
N GLU A 5 10.50 42.35 8.97
CA GLU A 5 9.79 41.33 8.17
C GLU A 5 8.82 41.99 7.17
N LYS A 6 8.05 43.01 7.60
CA LYS A 6 7.20 43.80 6.69
C LYS A 6 8.00 44.60 5.66
N PHE A 7 9.10 45.23 6.08
CA PHE A 7 9.99 45.96 5.18
C PHE A 7 10.57 45.03 4.10
N LEU A 8 11.11 43.87 4.49
CA LEU A 8 11.66 42.89 3.56
C LEU A 8 10.60 42.35 2.60
N LEU A 9 9.38 42.10 3.06
CA LEU A 9 8.27 41.70 2.20
C LEU A 9 7.99 42.76 1.12
N ASN A 10 7.87 44.03 1.52
CA ASN A 10 7.62 45.13 0.59
C ASN A 10 8.81 45.37 -0.36
N TYR A 11 10.04 45.30 0.15
CA TYR A 11 11.26 45.46 -0.65
C TYR A 11 11.35 44.35 -1.70
N ASN A 12 11.19 43.08 -1.29
CA ASN A 12 11.22 41.95 -2.22
C ASN A 12 10.13 42.03 -3.28
N PHE A 13 8.91 42.43 -2.89
CA PHE A 13 7.81 42.64 -3.84
C PHE A 13 8.10 43.78 -4.83
N ASN A 14 8.69 44.89 -4.39
CA ASN A 14 8.95 46.01 -5.28
C ASN A 14 10.21 45.83 -6.15
N THR A 15 11.20 45.07 -5.67
CA THR A 15 12.52 44.94 -6.33
C THR A 15 12.65 43.66 -7.15
N PHE A 16 12.14 42.53 -6.67
CA PHE A 16 12.43 41.20 -7.22
C PHE A 16 11.20 40.41 -7.67
N HIS A 17 9.99 40.99 -7.70
CA HIS A 17 8.75 40.25 -7.93
C HIS A 17 8.70 39.42 -9.22
N THR A 18 9.43 39.81 -10.26
CA THR A 18 9.52 39.06 -11.52
C THR A 18 10.83 38.27 -11.67
N GLN A 19 11.73 38.37 -10.69
CA GLN A 19 13.05 37.76 -10.73
C GLN A 19 13.06 36.48 -9.88
N HIS A 20 13.42 35.37 -10.51
CA HIS A 20 13.51 34.07 -9.86
C HIS A 20 14.83 33.38 -10.17
N LEU A 21 15.33 32.60 -9.22
CA LEU A 21 16.56 31.83 -9.39
C LEU A 21 16.31 30.73 -10.42
N LYS A 22 17.05 30.79 -11.54
CA LYS A 22 17.10 29.70 -12.52
C LYS A 22 17.95 28.55 -12.00
N SER A 23 17.68 27.35 -12.48
CA SER A 23 18.44 26.15 -12.14
C SER A 23 18.54 25.19 -13.32
N PRO A 24 19.42 24.17 -13.28
CA PRO A 24 19.44 23.08 -14.24
C PRO A 24 18.16 22.22 -14.30
N LYS A 25 17.18 22.49 -13.42
CA LYS A 25 15.86 21.84 -13.41
C LYS A 25 15.93 20.33 -13.11
N LYS A 26 16.92 19.89 -12.31
CA LYS A 26 17.00 18.50 -11.84
C LYS A 26 15.97 18.24 -10.75
N ILE A 27 15.06 17.30 -10.99
CA ILE A 27 13.97 16.98 -10.08
C ILE A 27 14.09 15.55 -9.54
N ALA A 28 14.00 15.41 -8.22
CA ALA A 28 13.78 14.12 -7.57
C ALA A 28 12.29 13.93 -7.25
N LEU A 29 11.70 12.83 -7.73
CA LEU A 29 10.36 12.39 -7.35
C LEU A 29 10.47 11.34 -6.23
N CYS A 30 10.22 11.78 -5.00
CA CYS A 30 10.18 10.97 -3.79
C CYS A 30 8.78 10.37 -3.58
N ILE A 31 8.66 9.06 -3.73
CA ILE A 31 7.42 8.31 -3.50
C ILE A 31 7.56 7.50 -2.22
N SER A 32 6.73 7.78 -1.20
CA SER A 32 6.76 7.04 0.07
C SER A 32 5.40 6.49 0.47
N GLY A 33 5.38 5.21 0.83
CA GLY A 33 4.21 4.60 1.46
C GLY A 33 4.07 3.11 1.19
N ALA A 34 3.02 2.54 1.78
CA ALA A 34 2.67 1.15 1.50
C ALA A 34 2.06 1.01 0.10
N MET A 35 2.48 0.00 -0.64
CA MET A 35 1.79 -0.40 -1.87
C MET A 35 0.39 -0.90 -1.54
N ARG A 36 -0.61 -0.48 -2.31
CA ARG A 36 -2.00 -0.87 -2.07
C ARG A 36 -2.69 -1.28 -3.36
N GLY A 37 -3.69 -2.14 -3.22
CA GLY A 37 -4.47 -2.67 -4.34
C GLY A 37 -3.86 -3.91 -4.96
N VAL A 38 -4.67 -4.54 -5.81
CA VAL A 38 -4.28 -5.70 -6.61
C VAL A 38 -3.26 -5.28 -7.69
N GLU A 39 -3.55 -4.18 -8.36
CA GLU A 39 -2.84 -3.57 -9.48
C GLU A 39 -1.80 -2.53 -9.03
N TRP A 40 -1.25 -2.68 -7.82
CA TRP A 40 -0.27 -1.76 -7.23
C TRP A 40 0.90 -1.37 -8.15
N GLU A 41 1.36 -2.27 -9.03
CA GLU A 41 2.44 -1.98 -10.00
C GLU A 41 1.98 -0.99 -11.07
N LEU A 42 0.78 -1.21 -11.63
CA LEU A 42 0.18 -0.31 -12.62
C LEU A 42 -0.13 1.04 -11.97
N ASN A 43 -0.67 1.02 -10.76
CA ASN A 43 -0.96 2.22 -9.98
C ASN A 43 0.31 3.05 -9.74
N LEU A 44 1.42 2.42 -9.36
CA LEU A 44 2.71 3.10 -9.19
C LEU A 44 3.23 3.69 -10.50
N LYS A 45 3.09 2.99 -11.63
CA LYS A 45 3.44 3.54 -12.96
C LYS A 45 2.63 4.79 -13.28
N LYS A 46 1.31 4.76 -13.04
CA LYS A 46 0.43 5.93 -13.20
C LYS A 46 0.83 7.11 -12.30
N VAL A 47 1.28 6.85 -11.07
CA VAL A 47 1.82 7.90 -10.19
C VAL A 47 3.03 8.57 -10.81
N ILE A 48 3.95 7.80 -11.38
CA ILE A 48 5.16 8.34 -12.03
C ILE A 48 4.78 9.10 -13.31
N GLU A 49 3.91 8.51 -14.15
CA GLU A 49 3.43 9.09 -15.41
C GLU A 49 2.61 10.38 -15.22
N SER A 50 2.09 10.61 -14.01
CA SER A 50 1.43 11.88 -13.64
C SER A 50 2.37 13.09 -13.78
N PHE A 51 3.69 12.86 -13.71
CA PHE A 51 4.74 13.88 -13.82
C PHE A 51 5.31 13.89 -15.23
N GLN A 52 4.72 14.68 -16.12
CA GLN A 52 5.09 14.79 -17.54
C GLN A 52 6.36 15.65 -17.78
N PHE A 53 7.36 15.52 -16.90
CA PHE A 53 8.66 16.16 -17.02
C PHE A 53 9.74 15.21 -16.49
N ASP A 54 11.00 15.47 -16.84
CA ASP A 54 12.11 14.58 -16.47
C ASP A 54 12.29 14.55 -14.94
N VAL A 55 12.22 13.34 -14.38
CA VAL A 55 12.31 13.09 -12.94
C VAL A 55 13.11 11.84 -12.65
N ASP A 56 13.98 11.93 -11.64
CA ASP A 56 14.62 10.77 -11.05
C ASP A 56 13.76 10.26 -9.89
N VAL A 57 13.34 9.00 -9.94
CA VAL A 57 12.41 8.44 -8.95
C VAL A 57 13.16 7.77 -7.79
N PHE A 58 12.78 8.15 -6.57
CA PHE A 58 13.23 7.55 -5.32
C PHE A 58 12.02 6.95 -4.62
N LEU A 59 12.07 5.65 -4.37
CA LEU A 59 10.94 4.91 -3.82
C LEU A 59 11.25 4.36 -2.43
N PHE A 60 10.37 4.61 -1.47
CA PHE A 60 10.31 3.88 -0.22
C PHE A 60 9.00 3.10 -0.13
N THR A 61 9.08 1.83 0.21
CA THR A 61 7.91 1.03 0.55
C THR A 61 8.20 -0.01 1.62
N TRP A 62 7.12 -0.57 2.18
CA TRP A 62 7.21 -1.69 3.12
C TRP A 62 7.31 -3.01 2.36
N ASP A 63 7.83 -4.05 3.00
CA ASP A 63 7.91 -5.41 2.46
C ASP A 63 6.54 -6.11 2.31
N SER A 64 5.46 -5.39 2.59
CA SER A 64 4.07 -5.81 2.44
C SER A 64 3.27 -4.86 1.56
N LYS A 65 2.37 -5.43 0.74
CA LYS A 65 1.32 -4.69 0.03
C LYS A 65 -0.05 -4.95 0.68
N PHE A 66 -0.89 -3.93 0.72
CA PHE A 66 -2.23 -4.02 1.29
C PHE A 66 -3.25 -4.31 0.19
N LEU A 67 -3.90 -5.47 0.29
CA LEU A 67 -5.03 -5.79 -0.58
C LEU A 67 -6.32 -5.24 0.01
N TRP A 68 -6.36 -5.05 1.34
CA TRP A 68 -7.39 -4.32 2.02
C TRP A 68 -6.78 -3.40 3.08
N PRO A 69 -7.04 -2.08 3.02
CA PRO A 69 -6.47 -1.12 3.96
C PRO A 69 -7.31 -0.94 5.24
N GLY A 70 -8.36 -1.74 5.44
CA GLY A 70 -9.38 -1.47 6.46
C GLY A 70 -10.32 -0.33 6.05
N LEU A 71 -11.26 0.02 6.91
CA LEU A 71 -12.27 1.06 6.64
C LEU A 71 -11.69 2.49 6.58
N ASN A 72 -10.38 2.67 6.82
CA ASN A 72 -9.67 3.96 6.89
C ASN A 72 -10.31 4.99 7.87
N GLY A 73 -9.62 6.12 8.10
CA GLY A 73 -10.17 7.39 8.61
C GLY A 73 -10.86 7.42 9.98
N ALA A 74 -11.07 8.64 10.50
CA ALA A 74 -11.91 8.89 11.65
C ALA A 74 -13.35 9.20 11.18
N GLY A 75 -14.31 8.33 11.53
CA GLY A 75 -15.75 8.62 11.52
C GLY A 75 -16.35 9.31 10.28
N GLY A 76 -16.15 8.78 9.07
CA GLY A 76 -16.73 9.33 7.84
C GLY A 76 -17.38 8.26 6.95
N ASN A 77 -17.65 8.62 5.68
CA ASN A 77 -18.09 7.66 4.65
C ASN A 77 -16.95 6.66 4.37
N TRP A 78 -17.11 5.42 4.83
CA TRP A 78 -16.07 4.40 4.73
C TRP A 78 -15.89 3.90 3.30
N ALA A 79 -16.93 3.95 2.47
CA ALA A 79 -16.94 3.42 1.12
C ALA A 79 -16.24 4.34 0.10
N LYS A 80 -16.22 5.67 0.33
CA LYS A 80 -15.75 6.68 -0.64
C LYS A 80 -14.34 6.44 -1.21
N ARG A 81 -13.45 5.79 -0.46
CA ARG A 81 -12.07 5.48 -0.89
C ARG A 81 -11.83 4.00 -1.15
N LEU A 82 -12.86 3.16 -1.03
CA LEU A 82 -12.74 1.70 -1.02
C LEU A 82 -13.59 1.02 -2.09
N LEU A 83 -14.66 1.68 -2.56
CA LEU A 83 -15.60 1.14 -3.52
C LEU A 83 -15.57 1.95 -4.82
N ASP A 84 -15.71 1.25 -5.94
CA ASP A 84 -15.89 1.89 -7.25
C ASP A 84 -17.17 2.72 -7.28
N GLU A 85 -17.31 3.58 -8.30
CA GLU A 85 -18.44 4.51 -8.39
C GLU A 85 -19.80 3.80 -8.46
N THR A 86 -19.87 2.62 -9.08
CA THR A 86 -21.10 1.84 -9.18
C THR A 86 -21.54 1.33 -7.82
N LEU A 87 -20.64 0.73 -7.04
CA LEU A 87 -20.91 0.26 -5.69
C LEU A 87 -21.17 1.43 -4.74
N LEU A 88 -20.38 2.51 -4.85
CA LEU A 88 -20.52 3.70 -4.01
C LEU A 88 -21.88 4.38 -4.17
N LYS A 89 -22.44 4.45 -5.39
CA LYS A 89 -23.79 5.00 -5.62
C LYS A 89 -24.90 4.12 -5.05
N SER A 90 -24.64 2.82 -4.90
CA SER A 90 -25.61 1.86 -4.38
C SER A 90 -25.57 1.70 -2.85
N ILE A 91 -24.65 2.36 -2.14
CA ILE A 91 -24.55 2.20 -0.68
C ILE A 91 -25.74 2.88 0.01
N PRO A 92 -26.48 2.17 0.87
CA PRO A 92 -27.56 2.77 1.64
C PRO A 92 -27.05 3.78 2.67
N GLN A 93 -27.81 4.86 2.89
CA GLN A 93 -27.42 5.95 3.79
C GLN A 93 -27.23 5.46 5.23
N GLU A 94 -28.00 4.45 5.63
CA GLU A 94 -28.01 3.84 6.95
C GLU A 94 -26.65 3.27 7.35
N ILE A 95 -25.89 2.74 6.39
CA ILE A 95 -24.57 2.14 6.63
C ILE A 95 -23.42 2.93 6.01
N MET A 96 -23.71 4.00 5.26
CA MET A 96 -22.69 4.81 4.60
C MET A 96 -21.68 5.37 5.60
N HIS A 97 -22.14 5.77 6.78
CA HIS A 97 -21.28 6.29 7.84
C HIS A 97 -20.68 5.17 8.69
N LYS A 98 -19.38 5.25 8.96
CA LYS A 98 -18.61 4.22 9.69
C LYS A 98 -19.22 3.85 11.06
N ASN A 99 -19.72 4.85 11.80
CA ASN A 99 -20.35 4.62 13.11
C ASN A 99 -21.66 3.85 12.98
N ASN A 100 -22.43 4.11 11.94
CA ASN A 100 -23.69 3.44 11.71
C ASN A 100 -23.46 2.00 11.25
N LEU A 101 -22.47 1.76 10.37
CA LEU A 101 -22.05 0.40 10.03
C LEU A 101 -21.64 -0.36 11.30
N LYS A 102 -20.86 0.25 12.20
CA LYS A 102 -20.49 -0.36 13.50
C LYS A 102 -21.70 -0.67 14.37
N GLN A 103 -22.69 0.21 14.40
CA GLN A 103 -23.90 0.05 15.22
C GLN A 103 -24.83 -1.05 14.68
N TYR A 104 -25.12 -1.02 13.38
CA TYR A 104 -26.09 -1.91 12.74
C TYR A 104 -25.48 -3.26 12.34
N PHE A 105 -24.20 -3.30 11.97
CA PHE A 105 -23.48 -4.51 11.56
C PHE A 105 -22.13 -4.62 12.29
N PRO A 106 -22.11 -4.78 13.62
CA PRO A 106 -20.88 -4.76 14.42
C PRO A 106 -19.89 -5.86 14.05
N ASN A 107 -20.37 -7.04 13.66
CA ASN A 107 -19.48 -8.15 13.27
C ASN A 107 -18.85 -7.87 11.90
N VAL A 108 -19.66 -7.45 10.91
CA VAL A 108 -19.16 -7.05 9.58
C VAL A 108 -18.20 -5.87 9.71
N PHE A 109 -18.53 -4.86 10.51
CA PHE A 109 -17.66 -3.73 10.79
C PHE A 109 -16.30 -4.18 11.35
N SER A 110 -16.31 -5.03 12.37
CA SER A 110 -15.07 -5.56 12.97
C SER A 110 -14.19 -6.23 11.92
N LYS A 111 -14.81 -7.03 11.03
CA LYS A 111 -14.11 -7.72 9.95
C LYS A 111 -13.54 -6.78 8.91
N LEU A 112 -14.34 -5.85 8.41
CA LEU A 112 -13.93 -4.88 7.40
C LEU A 112 -12.94 -3.84 7.93
N ASN A 113 -12.90 -3.59 9.24
CA ASN A 113 -11.95 -2.62 9.80
C ASN A 113 -10.53 -3.20 10.00
N GLN A 114 -10.34 -4.51 9.80
CA GLN A 114 -9.02 -5.16 9.87
C GLN A 114 -8.25 -4.96 8.58
N GLU A 115 -6.97 -4.56 8.65
CA GLU A 115 -6.10 -4.53 7.48
C GLU A 115 -5.77 -5.95 7.00
N TYR A 116 -5.68 -6.13 5.68
CA TYR A 116 -5.20 -7.37 5.07
C TYR A 116 -4.06 -7.07 4.10
N SER A 117 -2.87 -7.52 4.48
CA SER A 117 -1.65 -7.39 3.69
C SER A 117 -1.09 -8.75 3.29
N VAL A 118 -0.35 -8.74 2.19
CA VAL A 118 0.48 -9.86 1.74
C VAL A 118 1.88 -9.35 1.45
N ARG A 119 2.84 -10.25 1.36
CA ARG A 119 4.22 -9.87 1.00
C ARG A 119 4.27 -9.18 -0.36
N LEU A 120 5.01 -8.08 -0.44
CA LEU A 120 5.28 -7.36 -1.68
C LEU A 120 6.14 -8.21 -2.63
N ASP A 121 5.87 -8.10 -3.92
CA ASP A 121 6.69 -8.68 -4.98
C ASP A 121 7.75 -7.69 -5.43
N ALA A 122 8.86 -7.60 -4.68
CA ALA A 122 9.89 -6.59 -4.89
C ALA A 122 10.53 -6.65 -6.28
N GLU A 123 10.67 -7.84 -6.88
CA GLU A 123 11.24 -8.03 -8.23
C GLU A 123 10.45 -7.26 -9.30
N ARG A 124 9.14 -7.03 -9.09
CA ARG A 124 8.33 -6.27 -10.05
C ARG A 124 8.70 -4.79 -10.11
N LEU A 125 9.41 -4.26 -9.10
CA LEU A 125 9.89 -2.88 -9.09
C LEU A 125 11.06 -2.68 -10.07
N GLU A 126 11.83 -3.74 -10.36
CA GLU A 126 12.96 -3.67 -11.29
C GLU A 126 12.51 -3.36 -12.73
N ASN A 127 11.25 -3.65 -13.06
CA ASN A 127 10.67 -3.41 -14.39
C ASN A 127 10.08 -1.99 -14.55
N ILE A 128 10.26 -1.11 -13.57
CA ILE A 128 9.76 0.27 -13.62
C ILE A 128 10.93 1.19 -13.95
N ASN A 129 10.89 1.77 -15.15
CA ASN A 129 11.91 2.68 -15.64
C ASN A 129 12.03 3.94 -14.74
N ASN A 130 13.19 4.59 -14.78
CA ASN A 130 13.51 5.87 -14.09
C ASN A 130 13.61 5.82 -12.56
N ILE A 131 13.46 4.64 -11.94
CA ILE A 131 13.75 4.47 -10.52
C ILE A 131 15.27 4.39 -10.29
N LYS A 132 15.83 5.35 -9.53
CA LYS A 132 17.25 5.40 -9.19
C LYS A 132 17.59 4.64 -7.92
N ARG A 133 16.68 4.67 -6.94
CA ARG A 133 16.84 4.01 -5.64
C ARG A 133 15.48 3.48 -5.15
N VAL A 134 15.50 2.27 -4.61
CA VAL A 134 14.38 1.63 -3.93
C VAL A 134 14.81 1.24 -2.52
N ILE A 135 14.02 1.64 -1.53
CA ILE A 135 14.14 1.20 -0.14
C ILE A 135 12.93 0.34 0.18
N ILE A 136 13.18 -0.93 0.54
CA ILE A 136 12.16 -1.86 1.01
C ILE A 136 12.51 -2.26 2.44
N GLU A 137 11.67 -1.87 3.39
CA GLU A 137 11.89 -2.20 4.81
C GLU A 137 10.81 -3.12 5.36
N ASN A 138 11.20 -3.96 6.31
CA ASN A 138 10.26 -4.83 7.00
C ASN A 138 9.42 -4.04 8.01
N GLN A 139 8.09 -4.08 7.84
CA GLN A 139 7.21 -3.29 8.69
C GLN A 139 7.23 -3.79 10.15
N GLU A 140 7.30 -5.09 10.38
CA GLU A 140 7.33 -5.66 11.74
C GLU A 140 8.62 -5.30 12.48
N ASP A 141 9.75 -5.26 11.79
CA ASP A 141 11.02 -4.84 12.37
C ASP A 141 11.00 -3.35 12.74
N PHE A 142 10.37 -2.51 11.92
CA PHE A 142 10.09 -1.12 12.30
C PHE A 142 9.22 -1.02 13.56
N LEU A 143 8.12 -1.78 13.63
CA LEU A 143 7.20 -1.79 14.78
C LEU A 143 7.85 -2.36 16.05
N LYS A 144 8.83 -3.27 15.93
CA LYS A 144 9.62 -3.77 17.07
C LYS A 144 10.67 -2.78 17.51
N LYS A 145 11.32 -2.09 16.56
CA LYS A 145 12.39 -1.13 16.83
C LYS A 145 11.87 0.13 17.51
N TYR A 146 10.68 0.57 17.16
CA TYR A 146 10.06 1.79 17.70
C TYR A 146 8.82 1.42 18.53
N PRO A 147 8.78 1.73 19.85
CA PRO A 147 7.67 1.37 20.72
C PRO A 147 6.44 2.24 20.44
N LEU A 148 5.73 1.89 19.38
CA LEU A 148 4.53 2.57 18.95
C LEU A 148 3.33 2.04 19.74
N ASP A 149 2.53 2.97 20.26
CA ASP A 149 1.25 2.64 20.88
C ASP A 149 0.29 2.11 19.82
N ARG A 150 -0.04 0.82 19.92
CA ARG A 150 -0.94 0.14 18.97
C ARG A 150 -2.39 0.64 19.09
N ASN A 151 -2.74 1.29 20.20
CA ASN A 151 -4.04 1.92 20.39
C ASN A 151 -4.08 3.34 19.82
N ASN A 152 -2.93 3.90 19.45
CA ASN A 152 -2.87 5.21 18.82
C ASN A 152 -3.43 5.14 17.40
N LEU A 153 -4.54 5.84 17.18
CA LEU A 153 -5.21 5.99 15.89
C LEU A 153 -4.29 6.60 14.80
N PHE A 154 -3.18 7.23 15.20
CA PHE A 154 -2.22 7.92 14.34
C PHE A 154 -0.89 7.18 14.20
N ILE A 155 -0.81 5.88 14.51
CA ILE A 155 0.40 5.07 14.31
C ILE A 155 0.98 5.18 12.89
N ASN A 156 0.12 5.38 11.89
CA ASN A 156 0.51 5.57 10.50
C ASN A 156 1.24 6.92 10.25
N ALA A 157 1.04 7.94 11.08
CA ALA A 157 1.80 9.19 10.99
C ALA A 157 3.30 8.94 11.20
N SER A 158 3.64 8.10 12.18
CA SER A 158 5.03 7.71 12.47
C SER A 158 5.68 7.00 11.27
N LYS A 159 4.95 6.08 10.62
CA LYS A 159 5.40 5.40 9.39
C LYS A 159 5.67 6.38 8.25
N ILE A 160 4.79 7.37 8.04
CA ILE A 160 4.95 8.39 7.00
C ILE A 160 6.23 9.18 7.23
N TRP A 161 6.40 9.78 8.41
CA TRP A 161 7.56 10.63 8.67
C TRP A 161 8.87 9.86 8.69
N TYR A 162 8.87 8.63 9.20
CA TYR A 162 10.01 7.73 9.10
C TYR A 162 10.40 7.49 7.63
N SER A 163 9.45 7.05 6.79
CA SER A 163 9.71 6.77 5.38
C SER A 163 10.22 7.98 4.60
N ASN A 164 9.71 9.18 4.89
CA ASN A 164 10.21 10.43 4.30
C ASN A 164 11.69 10.67 4.65
N TYR A 165 12.08 10.42 5.90
CA TYR A 165 13.47 10.60 6.31
C TYR A 165 14.40 9.53 5.72
N GLN A 166 13.92 8.30 5.53
CA GLN A 166 14.67 7.27 4.82
C GLN A 166 14.91 7.66 3.35
N LEU A 167 13.89 8.23 2.68
CA LEU A 167 14.04 8.78 1.33
C LEU A 167 15.07 9.90 1.27
N LEU A 168 15.01 10.86 2.21
CA LEU A 168 15.98 11.96 2.26
C LEU A 168 17.42 11.44 2.36
N LYS A 169 17.68 10.45 3.22
CA LYS A 169 19.01 9.85 3.33
C LYS A 169 19.45 9.18 2.03
N SER A 170 18.57 8.44 1.38
CA SER A 170 18.87 7.80 0.10
C SER A 170 19.12 8.82 -1.03
N LEU A 171 18.39 9.93 -1.02
CA LEU A 171 18.56 11.01 -1.97
C LEU A 171 19.92 11.69 -1.78
N VAL A 172 20.27 12.09 -0.54
CA VAL A 172 21.56 12.71 -0.22
C VAL A 172 22.74 11.78 -0.56
N GLN A 173 22.60 10.48 -0.31
CA GLN A 173 23.61 9.51 -0.69
C GLN A 173 23.78 9.46 -2.22
N TYR A 174 22.68 9.42 -2.97
CA TYR A 174 22.74 9.41 -4.43
C TYR A 174 23.33 10.71 -5.00
N GLU A 175 22.97 11.86 -4.45
CA GLU A 175 23.57 13.17 -4.79
C GLU A 175 25.10 13.12 -4.63
N ALA A 176 25.59 12.60 -3.49
CA ALA A 176 27.02 12.48 -3.22
C ALA A 176 27.72 11.50 -4.17
N GLU A 177 27.12 10.34 -4.45
CA GLU A 177 27.68 9.32 -5.35
C GLU A 177 27.77 9.80 -6.81
N ASN A 178 26.92 10.73 -7.22
CA ASN A 178 26.85 11.25 -8.60
C ASN A 178 27.37 12.69 -8.75
N ASN A 179 27.91 13.26 -7.67
CA ASN A 179 28.50 14.61 -7.65
C ASN A 179 27.57 15.72 -8.19
N PHE A 180 26.29 15.69 -7.80
CA PHE A 180 25.35 16.77 -8.08
C PHE A 180 24.29 16.87 -6.97
N GLN A 181 23.56 17.99 -6.90
CA GLN A 181 22.36 18.11 -6.07
C GLN A 181 21.13 18.36 -6.93
N TYR A 182 19.99 17.84 -6.50
CA TYR A 182 18.72 18.16 -7.11
C TYR A 182 18.34 19.61 -6.82
N ASP A 183 17.68 20.26 -7.77
CA ASP A 183 17.20 21.63 -7.61
C ASP A 183 15.85 21.65 -6.89
N PHE A 184 15.00 20.68 -7.22
CA PHE A 184 13.67 20.51 -6.67
C PHE A 184 13.45 19.07 -6.22
N ILE A 185 12.64 18.93 -5.18
CA ILE A 185 12.17 17.63 -4.71
C ILE A 185 10.65 17.69 -4.68
N ILE A 186 10.03 16.62 -5.18
CA ILE A 186 8.58 16.41 -5.11
C ILE A 186 8.35 15.18 -4.25
N LYS A 187 7.48 15.27 -3.25
CA LYS A 187 7.03 14.16 -2.42
C LYS A 187 5.58 13.83 -2.71
N VAL A 188 5.33 12.56 -3.02
CA VAL A 188 3.98 11.99 -3.24
C VAL A 188 3.79 10.64 -2.57
N ARG A 189 2.57 10.13 -2.64
CA ARG A 189 2.19 8.79 -2.17
C ARG A 189 2.12 7.81 -3.35
N PRO A 190 2.32 6.51 -3.14
CA PRO A 190 2.23 5.49 -4.19
C PRO A 190 0.79 5.08 -4.55
N ASP A 191 -0.22 5.48 -3.76
CA ASP A 191 -1.60 5.01 -3.85
C ASP A 191 -2.58 6.06 -4.41
N VAL A 192 -2.06 7.09 -5.07
CA VAL A 192 -2.83 8.23 -5.57
C VAL A 192 -2.34 8.61 -6.96
N GLU A 193 -3.24 8.71 -7.94
CA GLU A 193 -2.97 9.30 -9.25
C GLU A 193 -3.08 10.83 -9.16
N TYR A 194 -2.18 11.55 -9.83
CA TYR A 194 -2.10 13.00 -9.79
C TYR A 194 -2.42 13.58 -11.17
N ASN A 195 -3.39 14.49 -11.25
CA ASN A 195 -3.54 15.34 -12.42
C ASN A 195 -2.86 16.67 -12.13
N ILE A 196 -1.70 16.89 -12.75
CA ILE A 196 -0.81 18.01 -12.49
C ILE A 196 -1.03 19.08 -13.56
N ASN A 197 -1.50 20.24 -13.14
CA ASN A 197 -1.74 21.39 -14.01
C ASN A 197 -0.74 22.52 -13.70
N PHE A 198 0.56 22.21 -13.75
CA PHE A 198 1.62 23.20 -13.73
C PHE A 198 2.88 22.71 -14.44
N SER A 199 3.64 23.64 -15.03
CA SER A 199 4.96 23.37 -15.62
C SER A 199 6.08 23.51 -14.58
N ILE A 200 7.26 23.00 -14.92
CA ILE A 200 8.48 23.16 -14.12
C ILE A 200 8.81 24.63 -13.77
N ASP A 201 8.38 25.58 -14.62
CA ASP A 201 8.59 27.02 -14.38
C ASP A 201 7.82 27.51 -13.15
N LYS A 202 6.73 26.84 -12.76
CA LYS A 202 6.04 27.15 -11.50
C LYS A 202 6.90 26.77 -10.28
N LEU A 203 7.73 25.73 -10.38
CA LEU A 203 8.68 25.38 -9.32
C LEU A 203 9.82 26.38 -9.24
N GLU A 204 10.32 26.91 -10.37
CA GLU A 204 11.37 27.94 -10.37
C GLU A 204 10.94 29.23 -9.66
N LYS A 205 9.64 29.54 -9.67
CA LYS A 205 9.06 30.71 -8.97
C LYS A 205 9.09 30.60 -7.44
N LEU A 206 9.30 29.40 -6.89
CA LEU A 206 9.34 29.19 -5.44
C LEU A 206 10.60 29.82 -4.84
N TYR A 207 10.46 30.52 -3.72
CA TYR A 207 11.59 30.93 -2.89
C TYR A 207 12.21 29.72 -2.17
N ILE A 208 13.40 29.91 -1.59
CA ILE A 208 14.16 28.82 -0.95
C ILE A 208 13.45 28.12 0.21
N ASN A 209 12.54 28.84 0.90
CA ASN A 209 11.75 28.34 2.02
C ASN A 209 10.28 28.08 1.65
N ASP A 210 9.92 28.21 0.37
CA ASP A 210 8.57 27.96 -0.08
C ASP A 210 8.34 26.46 -0.26
N LEU A 211 7.22 26.00 0.28
CA LEU A 211 6.75 24.64 0.18
C LEU A 211 5.37 24.65 -0.45
N MET A 212 5.29 24.25 -1.72
CA MET A 212 4.03 24.01 -2.41
C MET A 212 3.41 22.73 -1.84
N ILE A 213 2.28 22.85 -1.14
CA ILE A 213 1.70 21.73 -0.39
C ILE A 213 0.17 21.72 -0.45
N LYS A 214 -0.40 20.52 -0.48
CA LYS A 214 -1.85 20.35 -0.50
C LYS A 214 -2.45 20.75 0.86
N HIS A 215 -3.58 21.46 0.83
CA HIS A 215 -4.35 21.80 2.03
C HIS A 215 -5.62 20.95 2.09
N HIS A 216 -6.12 20.70 3.29
CA HIS A 216 -7.42 20.06 3.49
C HIS A 216 -8.54 21.08 3.33
N GLU A 217 -9.45 20.83 2.39
CA GLU A 217 -10.67 21.63 2.20
C GLU A 217 -11.58 21.58 3.45
N SER A 218 -11.58 20.48 4.20
CA SER A 218 -12.46 20.24 5.35
C SER A 218 -11.87 20.57 6.73
N LEU A 219 -10.59 20.96 6.82
CA LEU A 219 -9.89 21.21 8.10
C LEU A 219 -9.43 22.67 8.21
N TYR A 220 -10.23 23.62 7.73
CA TYR A 220 -9.90 25.05 7.75
C TYR A 220 -8.51 25.38 7.16
N GLY A 221 -8.09 24.62 6.14
CA GLY A 221 -6.78 24.84 5.49
C GLY A 221 -5.59 24.12 6.13
N GLY A 222 -5.76 23.12 7.00
CA GLY A 222 -4.63 22.34 7.53
C GLY A 222 -3.81 21.62 6.44
N LEU A 223 -2.49 21.48 6.64
CA LEU A 223 -1.58 20.84 5.68
C LEU A 223 -1.87 19.34 5.48
N ASN A 224 -1.74 18.88 4.24
CA ASN A 224 -1.96 17.51 3.83
C ASN A 224 -0.68 16.91 3.22
N ASP A 225 -0.28 15.72 3.70
CA ASP A 225 0.95 15.03 3.30
C ASP A 225 0.83 14.30 1.95
N ASN A 226 -0.30 14.38 1.26
CA ASN A 226 -0.52 13.74 -0.04
C ASN A 226 0.40 14.27 -1.16
N PHE A 227 0.78 15.55 -1.12
CA PHE A 227 1.67 16.17 -2.10
C PHE A 227 2.44 17.30 -1.43
N ALA A 228 3.75 17.34 -1.64
CA ALA A 228 4.59 18.49 -1.32
C ALA A 228 5.66 18.66 -2.40
N ALA A 229 5.98 19.88 -2.77
CA ALA A 229 7.07 20.19 -3.69
C ALA A 229 7.75 21.50 -3.26
N GLY A 230 9.05 21.60 -3.52
CA GLY A 230 9.80 22.80 -3.20
C GLY A 230 11.22 22.71 -3.72
N ARG A 231 11.96 23.80 -3.52
CA ARG A 231 13.42 23.76 -3.68
C ARG A 231 14.02 22.75 -2.73
N ARG A 232 15.16 22.19 -3.10
CA ARG A 232 15.89 21.16 -2.34
C ARG A 232 15.96 21.51 -0.84
N GLY A 233 16.33 22.74 -0.47
CA GLY A 233 16.42 23.19 0.93
C GLY A 233 15.12 23.07 1.73
N ALA A 234 14.01 23.64 1.22
CA ALA A 234 12.69 23.51 1.86
C ALA A 234 12.25 22.05 2.00
N MET A 235 12.53 21.23 0.99
CA MET A 235 12.14 19.82 0.99
C MET A 235 13.02 18.95 1.88
N GLU A 236 14.29 19.28 2.08
CA GLU A 236 15.13 18.65 3.10
C GLU A 236 14.54 18.85 4.50
N ILE A 237 14.09 20.09 4.79
CA ILE A 237 13.41 20.39 6.05
C ILE A 237 12.12 19.55 6.15
N TYR A 238 11.25 19.59 5.14
CA TYR A 238 10.01 18.82 5.12
C TYR A 238 10.22 17.31 5.35
N LEU A 239 11.18 16.70 4.65
CA LEU A 239 11.47 15.26 4.74
C LEU A 239 12.20 14.85 6.02
N SER A 240 12.80 15.81 6.75
CA SER A 240 13.56 15.55 7.97
C SER A 240 12.74 15.63 9.27
N LEU A 241 11.42 15.77 9.19
CA LEU A 241 10.53 15.84 10.37
C LEU A 241 10.83 14.73 11.40
N TRP A 242 11.01 13.49 10.95
CA TRP A 242 11.36 12.36 11.83
C TRP A 242 12.68 12.57 12.59
N LYS A 243 13.72 13.06 11.91
CA LYS A 243 15.02 13.40 12.54
C LYS A 243 14.84 14.46 13.61
N TYR A 244 14.08 15.52 13.32
CA TYR A 244 13.83 16.58 14.29
C TYR A 244 12.99 16.09 15.47
N GLY A 245 12.00 15.23 15.24
CA GLY A 245 11.22 14.61 16.32
C GLY A 245 12.07 13.75 17.24
N PHE A 246 13.05 13.00 16.70
CA PHE A 246 13.99 12.23 17.50
C PHE A 246 14.88 13.12 18.39
N LEU A 247 15.39 14.23 17.83
CA LEU A 247 16.36 15.11 18.50
C LEU A 247 15.72 16.11 19.49
N ASN A 248 14.45 16.51 19.28
CA ASN A 248 13.85 17.66 19.96
C ASN A 248 12.62 17.27 20.81
N LYS A 249 12.76 16.24 21.65
CA LYS A 249 11.68 15.76 22.54
C LYS A 249 11.25 16.77 23.61
N SER A 250 12.00 17.86 23.79
CA SER A 250 11.60 18.97 24.67
C SER A 250 10.50 19.85 24.09
N ILE A 251 10.26 19.77 22.77
CA ILE A 251 9.17 20.52 22.11
C ILE A 251 7.87 19.72 22.29
N ASP A 252 6.81 20.40 22.73
CA ASP A 252 5.54 19.75 23.14
C ASP A 252 4.99 18.77 22.11
N PHE A 253 4.96 19.14 20.82
CA PHE A 253 4.43 18.28 19.76
C PHE A 253 5.35 17.13 19.34
N PHE A 254 6.60 17.10 19.84
CA PHE A 254 7.55 16.00 19.69
C PHE A 254 7.78 15.20 20.97
N LYS A 255 7.22 15.63 22.11
CA LYS A 255 7.41 15.02 23.44
C LYS A 255 7.18 13.52 23.46
N ASN A 256 6.20 13.04 22.70
CA ASN A 256 5.80 11.63 22.67
C ASN A 256 6.48 10.82 21.56
N PHE A 257 7.50 11.36 20.88
CA PHE A 257 8.22 10.62 19.83
C PHE A 257 8.60 9.19 20.28
N PRO A 258 8.33 8.14 19.48
CA PRO A 258 7.90 8.17 18.08
C PRO A 258 6.37 8.19 17.87
N ASN A 259 5.57 8.38 18.91
CA ASN A 259 4.12 8.38 18.88
C ASN A 259 3.58 9.79 18.60
N PHE A 260 3.22 10.05 17.36
CA PHE A 260 2.61 11.32 16.98
C PHE A 260 1.09 11.28 17.18
N ASN A 261 0.51 12.42 17.57
CA ASN A 261 -0.92 12.55 17.87
C ASN A 261 -1.76 13.04 16.66
N SER A 262 -1.12 13.42 15.56
CA SER A 262 -1.76 13.84 14.31
C SER A 262 -0.71 13.90 13.20
N ALA A 263 -1.05 13.49 11.97
CA ALA A 263 -0.16 13.69 10.83
C ALA A 263 -0.19 15.17 10.35
N HIS A 264 -1.38 15.77 10.32
CA HIS A 264 -1.62 17.08 9.72
C HIS A 264 -1.27 18.24 10.66
N ASN A 265 -1.70 18.16 11.93
CA ASN A 265 -1.39 19.20 12.91
C ASN A 265 0.11 19.24 13.23
N LEU A 266 0.75 18.06 13.34
CA LEU A 266 2.19 17.97 13.52
C LEU A 266 2.95 18.63 12.37
N LEU A 267 2.52 18.38 11.13
CA LEU A 267 3.12 18.97 9.95
C LEU A 267 2.97 20.49 9.95
N GLN A 268 1.80 21.02 10.28
CA GLN A 268 1.56 22.45 10.41
C GLN A 268 2.50 23.07 11.45
N GLN A 269 2.55 22.49 12.66
CA GLN A 269 3.40 22.97 13.75
C GLN A 269 4.89 22.91 13.39
N PHE A 270 5.32 21.84 12.72
CA PHE A 270 6.70 21.68 12.27
C PHE A 270 7.07 22.70 11.19
N CYS A 271 6.26 22.87 10.14
CA CYS A 271 6.51 23.88 9.11
C CYS A 271 6.55 25.29 9.71
N SER A 272 5.66 25.60 10.65
CA SER A 272 5.66 26.90 11.35
C SER A 272 6.92 27.09 12.20
N LEU A 273 7.37 26.08 12.94
CA LEU A 273 8.62 26.12 13.71
C LEU A 273 9.83 26.39 12.81
N MET A 274 9.87 25.75 11.65
CA MET A 274 10.96 25.87 10.68
C MET A 274 10.87 27.10 9.78
N LYS A 275 9.83 27.94 9.94
CA LYS A 275 9.54 29.11 9.09
C LYS A 275 9.45 28.78 7.60
N ILE A 276 8.83 27.64 7.29
CA ILE A 276 8.51 27.25 5.92
C ILE A 276 7.26 27.99 5.46
N ASN A 277 7.35 28.65 4.31
CA ASN A 277 6.22 29.34 3.68
C ASN A 277 5.38 28.31 2.92
N CYS A 278 4.28 27.85 3.51
CA CYS A 278 3.41 26.87 2.88
C CYS A 278 2.52 27.56 1.83
N ILE A 279 2.78 27.29 0.56
CA ILE A 279 1.99 27.80 -0.57
C ILE A 279 0.88 26.79 -0.85
N CYS A 280 -0.37 27.24 -0.67
CA CYS A 280 -1.54 26.43 -0.94
C CYS A 280 -1.67 26.11 -2.43
N LEU A 281 -1.87 24.82 -2.72
CA LEU A 281 -2.26 24.36 -4.03
C LEU A 281 -3.76 24.52 -4.22
N GLU A 282 -4.16 25.35 -5.17
CA GLU A 282 -5.54 25.40 -5.63
C GLU A 282 -5.99 24.01 -6.10
N SER A 283 -7.26 23.67 -5.87
CA SER A 283 -7.84 22.35 -6.21
C SER A 283 -7.70 21.99 -7.69
N ASN A 284 -7.64 22.98 -8.57
CA ASN A 284 -7.42 22.81 -10.01
C ASN A 284 -5.95 22.60 -10.40
N THR A 285 -4.98 22.90 -9.51
CA THR A 285 -3.55 22.71 -9.78
C THR A 285 -3.15 21.25 -9.62
N ILE A 286 -3.67 20.55 -8.60
CA ILE A 286 -3.42 19.11 -8.39
C ILE A 286 -4.70 18.39 -7.93
N LYS A 287 -5.26 17.56 -8.82
CA LYS A 287 -6.35 16.64 -8.48
C LYS A 287 -5.79 15.26 -8.14
N ASN A 288 -6.38 14.60 -7.16
CA ASN A 288 -5.95 13.29 -6.68
C ASN A 288 -7.07 12.28 -6.91
N PHE A 289 -6.75 11.15 -7.54
CA PHE A 289 -7.68 10.04 -7.71
C PHE A 289 -7.13 8.83 -6.96
N TYR A 290 -7.93 8.29 -6.05
CA TYR A 290 -7.55 7.06 -5.35
C TYR A 290 -7.79 5.87 -6.27
N PHE A 291 -6.83 4.96 -6.34
CA PHE A 291 -7.04 3.69 -7.00
C PHE A 291 -7.99 2.84 -6.15
N VAL A 292 -8.99 2.26 -6.81
CA VAL A 292 -10.02 1.46 -6.13
C VAL A 292 -10.06 0.06 -6.73
N ASP A 293 -9.13 -0.76 -6.25
CA ASP A 293 -8.92 -2.14 -6.67
C ASP A 293 -8.62 -3.03 -5.45
N PHE A 294 -9.36 -2.79 -4.36
CA PHE A 294 -9.19 -3.48 -3.09
C PHE A 294 -9.98 -4.78 -3.02
N ILE A 295 -9.47 -5.72 -2.23
CA ILE A 295 -10.13 -6.99 -1.94
C ILE A 295 -10.51 -7.01 -0.46
N PRO A 296 -11.78 -6.81 -0.09
CA PRO A 296 -12.20 -6.89 1.30
C PRO A 296 -12.07 -8.33 1.84
N PRO A 297 -11.84 -8.49 3.15
CA PRO A 297 -11.88 -9.81 3.81
C PRO A 297 -13.29 -10.39 3.72
N ASN A 298 -13.45 -11.71 3.60
CA ASN A 298 -14.76 -12.35 3.64
C ASN A 298 -15.36 -12.21 5.02
N PHE A 299 -16.58 -11.67 5.03
CA PHE A 299 -17.38 -11.42 6.20
C PHE A 299 -18.71 -12.20 6.15
N THR A 300 -18.82 -13.30 5.38
CA THR A 300 -20.03 -14.13 5.24
C THR A 300 -20.56 -14.57 6.60
N LYS A 301 -19.68 -15.06 7.48
CA LYS A 301 -20.07 -15.54 8.81
C LYS A 301 -20.56 -14.38 9.66
N GLU A 302 -19.85 -13.27 9.62
CA GLU A 302 -20.12 -12.05 10.33
C GLU A 302 -21.46 -11.42 9.89
N LEU A 303 -21.75 -11.38 8.59
CA LEU A 303 -23.02 -10.92 8.03
C LEU A 303 -24.19 -11.80 8.48
N LYS A 304 -24.03 -13.14 8.45
CA LYS A 304 -25.07 -14.06 8.95
C LYS A 304 -25.40 -13.82 10.42
N LEU A 305 -24.40 -13.52 11.25
CA LEU A 305 -24.60 -13.21 12.66
C LEU A 305 -25.35 -11.88 12.84
N ASP A 306 -24.96 -10.84 12.10
CA ASP A 306 -25.63 -9.54 12.15
C ASP A 306 -27.08 -9.64 11.63
N CYS A 307 -27.32 -10.34 10.53
CA CYS A 307 -28.66 -10.57 10.00
C CYS A 307 -29.55 -11.37 10.96
N LYS A 308 -29.02 -12.39 11.64
CA LYS A 308 -29.80 -13.15 12.65
C LYS A 308 -30.25 -12.25 13.80
N ARG A 309 -29.39 -11.32 14.24
CA ARG A 309 -29.72 -10.33 15.27
C ARG A 309 -30.80 -9.37 14.78
N ILE A 310 -30.69 -8.88 13.55
CA ILE A 310 -31.62 -7.92 12.95
C ILE A 310 -33.01 -8.55 12.78
N LYS A 311 -33.10 -9.80 12.30
CA LYS A 311 -34.36 -10.55 12.13
C LYS A 311 -35.23 -10.70 13.38
N ASN A 312 -34.65 -10.52 14.57
CA ASN A 312 -35.42 -10.56 15.82
C ASN A 312 -36.18 -9.25 16.07
N ASN A 313 -36.04 -8.23 15.23
CA ASN A 313 -36.72 -6.95 15.32
C ASN A 313 -37.21 -6.53 13.93
N ILE A 314 -38.53 -6.63 13.70
CA ILE A 314 -39.18 -6.39 12.41
C ILE A 314 -38.93 -4.96 11.91
N GLU A 315 -39.07 -3.96 12.77
CA GLU A 315 -38.83 -2.54 12.41
C GLU A 315 -37.37 -2.31 11.97
N LEU A 316 -36.43 -2.97 12.65
CA LEU A 316 -35.01 -2.89 12.29
C LEU A 316 -34.70 -3.64 10.99
N GLU A 317 -35.36 -4.76 10.74
CA GLU A 317 -35.23 -5.53 9.51
C GLU A 317 -35.75 -4.75 8.29
N GLU A 318 -36.93 -4.14 8.40
CA GLU A 318 -37.49 -3.27 7.35
C GLU A 318 -36.55 -2.10 7.06
N LYS A 319 -36.06 -1.42 8.12
CA LYS A 319 -35.13 -0.29 8.00
C LYS A 319 -33.81 -0.68 7.31
N LEU A 320 -33.29 -1.87 7.58
CA LEU A 320 -31.97 -2.31 7.12
C LEU A 320 -32.00 -3.24 5.90
N SER A 321 -33.17 -3.52 5.33
CA SER A 321 -33.33 -4.44 4.20
C SER A 321 -32.40 -4.09 3.02
N SER A 322 -32.39 -2.82 2.59
CA SER A 322 -31.49 -2.33 1.54
C SER A 322 -30.00 -2.48 1.90
N SER A 323 -29.66 -2.31 3.19
CA SER A 323 -28.29 -2.47 3.71
C SER A 323 -27.86 -3.94 3.69
N ILE A 324 -28.76 -4.87 4.01
CA ILE A 324 -28.51 -6.30 3.92
C ILE A 324 -28.27 -6.70 2.46
N ASP A 325 -29.13 -6.27 1.54
CA ASP A 325 -28.99 -6.55 0.11
C ASP A 325 -27.67 -6.03 -0.45
N PHE A 326 -27.31 -4.79 -0.09
CA PHE A 326 -26.02 -4.22 -0.46
C PHE A 326 -24.85 -5.04 0.09
N LEU A 327 -24.88 -5.43 1.37
CA LEU A 327 -23.81 -6.22 1.99
C LEU A 327 -23.70 -7.63 1.40
N LEU A 328 -24.80 -8.25 1.00
CA LEU A 328 -24.80 -9.54 0.27
C LEU A 328 -24.16 -9.40 -1.11
N LYS A 329 -24.48 -8.35 -1.86
CA LYS A 329 -23.83 -8.04 -3.15
C LYS A 329 -22.34 -7.79 -2.96
N TYR A 330 -21.98 -7.03 -1.92
CA TYR A 330 -20.59 -6.75 -1.58
C TYR A 330 -19.83 -8.00 -1.09
N GLU A 331 -20.51 -8.94 -0.44
CA GLU A 331 -19.96 -10.23 -0.05
C GLU A 331 -19.54 -11.06 -1.27
N GLU A 332 -20.37 -11.08 -2.33
CA GLU A 332 -20.02 -11.76 -3.59
C GLU A 332 -18.71 -11.21 -4.18
N TYR A 333 -18.55 -9.88 -4.15
CA TYR A 333 -17.32 -9.22 -4.52
C TYR A 333 -16.13 -9.67 -3.64
N SER A 334 -16.33 -9.73 -2.32
CA SER A 334 -15.31 -10.20 -1.37
C SER A 334 -14.85 -11.65 -1.65
N LYS A 335 -15.78 -12.56 -1.95
CA LYS A 335 -15.45 -13.97 -2.27
C LYS A 335 -14.50 -14.08 -3.46
N LYS A 336 -14.75 -13.32 -4.54
CA LYS A 336 -13.87 -13.28 -5.73
C LYS A 336 -12.47 -12.80 -5.36
N GLY A 337 -12.38 -11.76 -4.53
CA GLY A 337 -11.10 -11.29 -4.04
C GLY A 337 -10.40 -12.28 -3.10
N GLN A 338 -11.11 -13.01 -2.26
CA GLN A 338 -10.51 -14.05 -1.42
C GLN A 338 -9.89 -15.18 -2.23
N LEU A 339 -10.57 -15.66 -3.27
CA LEU A 339 -10.02 -16.64 -4.21
C LEU A 339 -8.70 -16.13 -4.80
N TYR A 340 -8.65 -14.86 -5.20
CA TYR A 340 -7.42 -14.21 -5.68
C TYR A 340 -6.32 -14.15 -4.60
N ASN A 341 -6.66 -13.80 -3.36
CA ASN A 341 -5.73 -13.74 -2.23
C ASN A 341 -5.16 -15.11 -1.86
N MET A 342 -6.01 -16.13 -1.89
CA MET A 342 -5.62 -17.51 -1.66
C MET A 342 -4.71 -18.02 -2.76
N VAL A 343 -5.03 -17.72 -4.02
CA VAL A 343 -4.14 -17.99 -5.16
C VAL A 343 -2.76 -17.35 -4.91
N ASN A 344 -2.69 -16.05 -4.62
CA ASN A 344 -1.42 -15.36 -4.40
C ASN A 344 -0.61 -15.90 -3.21
N LYS A 345 -1.26 -16.18 -2.07
CA LYS A 345 -0.60 -16.85 -0.93
C LYS A 345 -0.12 -18.25 -1.31
N SER A 346 -0.92 -19.00 -2.06
CA SER A 346 -0.62 -20.35 -2.53
C SER A 346 0.64 -20.38 -3.38
N CYS A 347 0.81 -19.43 -4.31
CA CYS A 347 2.01 -19.28 -5.15
C CYS A 347 3.30 -19.12 -4.34
N GLY A 348 3.23 -18.65 -3.09
CA GLY A 348 4.37 -18.47 -2.19
C GLY A 348 4.86 -19.77 -1.52
N HIS A 349 3.99 -20.76 -1.32
CA HIS A 349 4.34 -21.99 -0.59
C HIS A 349 5.17 -22.95 -1.46
N LEU A 350 6.28 -23.47 -0.91
CA LEU A 350 7.11 -24.46 -1.60
C LEU A 350 6.32 -25.69 -2.04
N SER A 351 5.45 -26.21 -1.18
CA SER A 351 4.58 -27.35 -1.48
C SER A 351 3.71 -27.09 -2.71
N TYR A 352 3.15 -25.88 -2.84
CA TYR A 352 2.35 -25.55 -4.02
C TYR A 352 3.21 -25.44 -5.29
N LYS A 353 4.37 -24.77 -5.21
CA LYS A 353 5.31 -24.65 -6.35
C LYS A 353 5.75 -26.03 -6.87
N ILE A 354 6.10 -26.93 -5.96
CA ILE A 354 6.46 -28.33 -6.30
C ILE A 354 5.24 -29.04 -6.90
N GLY A 355 4.05 -28.89 -6.33
CA GLY A 355 2.82 -29.45 -6.88
C GLY A 355 2.54 -29.03 -8.33
N VAL A 356 2.73 -27.73 -8.65
CA VAL A 356 2.60 -27.20 -10.02
C VAL A 356 3.62 -27.85 -10.95
N ILE A 357 4.88 -27.95 -10.53
CA ILE A 357 5.95 -28.61 -11.31
C ILE A 357 5.55 -30.05 -11.62
N LEU A 358 5.06 -30.80 -10.64
CA LEU A 358 4.64 -32.19 -10.83
C LEU A 358 3.49 -32.29 -11.84
N ILE A 359 2.43 -31.48 -11.70
CA ILE A 359 1.24 -31.54 -12.59
C ILE A 359 1.59 -31.17 -14.03
N HIS A 360 2.40 -30.12 -14.23
CA HIS A 360 2.69 -29.63 -15.56
C HIS A 360 3.62 -30.56 -16.34
N ASN A 361 4.55 -31.19 -15.62
CA ASN A 361 5.56 -32.06 -16.23
C ASN A 361 5.14 -33.53 -16.27
N SER A 362 4.07 -33.93 -15.59
CA SER A 362 3.58 -35.31 -15.60
C SER A 362 2.91 -35.72 -16.92
N LYS A 363 2.73 -34.81 -17.88
CA LYS A 363 2.01 -35.07 -19.14
C LYS A 363 2.88 -35.65 -20.25
N THR A 364 4.20 -35.52 -20.17
CA THR A 364 5.13 -35.99 -21.20
C THR A 364 6.32 -36.72 -20.58
N PHE A 365 6.86 -37.71 -21.29
CA PHE A 365 8.01 -38.48 -20.84
C PHE A 365 9.23 -37.59 -20.55
N ILE A 366 9.54 -36.67 -21.46
CA ILE A 366 10.61 -35.67 -21.29
C ILE A 366 10.33 -34.75 -20.10
N GLY A 367 9.07 -34.37 -19.88
CA GLY A 367 8.66 -33.59 -18.71
C GLY A 367 8.98 -34.30 -17.41
N ILE A 368 8.62 -35.59 -17.30
CA ILE A 368 8.87 -36.42 -16.11
C ILE A 368 10.37 -36.52 -15.81
N LEU A 369 11.20 -36.78 -16.82
CA LEU A 369 12.67 -36.83 -16.68
C LEU A 369 13.26 -35.48 -16.21
N GLY A 370 12.63 -34.37 -16.60
CA GLY A 370 13.05 -33.02 -16.19
C GLY A 370 12.59 -32.59 -14.79
N ILE A 371 11.71 -33.35 -14.12
CA ILE A 371 11.17 -32.98 -12.79
C ILE A 371 12.28 -32.77 -11.75
N PRO A 372 13.29 -33.65 -11.59
CA PRO A 372 14.33 -33.47 -10.57
C PRO A 372 15.08 -32.14 -10.72
N ILE A 373 15.47 -31.79 -11.96
CA ILE A 373 16.16 -30.54 -12.27
C ILE A 373 15.24 -29.35 -11.95
N LYS A 374 13.99 -29.37 -12.42
CA LYS A 374 13.02 -28.28 -12.18
C LYS A 374 12.73 -28.09 -10.69
N ILE A 375 12.69 -29.16 -9.90
CA ILE A 375 12.55 -29.10 -8.44
C ILE A 375 13.80 -28.49 -7.80
N LEU A 376 15.00 -28.88 -8.24
CA LEU A 376 16.25 -28.32 -7.72
C LEU A 376 16.35 -26.81 -7.98
N VAL A 377 16.03 -26.37 -9.21
CA VAL A 377 15.98 -24.95 -9.56
C VAL A 377 14.87 -24.23 -8.78
N CYS A 378 13.72 -24.87 -8.56
CA CYS A 378 12.64 -24.33 -7.72
C CYS A 378 13.07 -24.17 -6.26
N LEU A 379 13.80 -25.13 -5.69
CA LEU A 379 14.33 -25.07 -4.33
C LEU A 379 15.40 -23.98 -4.21
N TYR A 380 16.28 -23.85 -5.20
CA TYR A 380 17.27 -22.78 -5.29
C TYR A 380 16.58 -21.40 -5.26
N HIS A 381 15.68 -21.14 -6.21
CA HIS A 381 14.94 -19.88 -6.24
C HIS A 381 14.02 -19.67 -5.03
N HIS A 382 13.47 -20.73 -4.43
CA HIS A 382 12.69 -20.60 -3.19
C HIS A 382 13.56 -20.18 -2.01
N ARG A 383 14.78 -20.71 -1.91
CA ARG A 383 15.78 -20.37 -0.89
C ARG A 383 16.30 -18.94 -1.06
N TYR A 384 16.52 -18.51 -2.30
CA TYR A 384 17.01 -17.17 -2.65
C TYR A 384 15.89 -16.18 -3.05
N ARG A 385 14.62 -16.57 -2.88
CA ARG A 385 13.38 -15.81 -3.10
C ARG A 385 13.09 -15.26 -4.50
N THR A 386 13.77 -15.71 -5.55
CA THR A 386 13.54 -15.31 -6.96
C THR A 386 12.24 -15.91 -7.56
N ARG A 387 11.42 -15.16 -8.31
CA ARG A 387 10.09 -15.61 -8.82
C ARG A 387 10.05 -16.16 -10.25
N HIS A 388 11.17 -16.35 -10.92
CA HIS A 388 11.18 -16.54 -12.38
C HIS A 388 10.65 -17.86 -12.98
N LEU A 389 10.03 -18.79 -12.24
CA LEU A 389 9.69 -20.10 -12.80
C LEU A 389 8.23 -20.41 -13.12
N ILE A 390 7.24 -19.61 -12.71
CA ILE A 390 5.82 -20.00 -12.90
C ILE A 390 5.00 -18.83 -13.43
N SER A 391 4.60 -18.90 -14.71
CA SER A 391 3.81 -17.87 -15.37
C SER A 391 2.44 -17.67 -14.70
N LYS A 392 1.93 -16.44 -14.74
CA LYS A 392 0.65 -16.00 -14.14
C LYS A 392 -0.59 -16.78 -14.62
N ASN A 393 -0.48 -17.58 -15.68
CA ASN A 393 -1.61 -18.24 -16.34
C ASN A 393 -1.96 -19.63 -15.77
N TYR A 394 -1.31 -20.09 -14.69
CA TYR A 394 -1.48 -21.47 -14.18
C TYR A 394 -2.28 -21.60 -12.87
N TYR A 395 -2.95 -20.54 -12.43
CA TYR A 395 -3.55 -20.46 -11.09
C TYR A 395 -5.07 -20.62 -11.07
N ASN A 396 -5.57 -21.86 -11.17
CA ASN A 396 -6.97 -22.19 -10.86
C ASN A 396 -7.05 -22.97 -9.53
N CYS A 397 -7.22 -22.25 -8.43
CA CYS A 397 -7.50 -22.85 -7.13
C CYS A 397 -9.00 -22.69 -6.82
N HIS A 398 -9.72 -23.82 -6.71
CA HIS A 398 -11.15 -23.87 -6.39
C HIS A 398 -11.41 -24.34 -4.93
N SER A 399 -10.41 -24.33 -4.04
CA SER A 399 -10.57 -24.81 -2.65
C SER A 399 -10.74 -23.68 -1.64
N GLU A 400 -11.49 -23.93 -0.56
CA GLU A 400 -11.78 -22.98 0.54
C GLU A 400 -10.56 -22.66 1.41
N THR A 401 -9.56 -23.56 1.45
CA THR A 401 -8.22 -23.26 2.00
C THR A 401 -7.10 -23.73 1.06
N ILE A 402 -5.88 -23.16 1.19
CA ILE A 402 -4.70 -23.52 0.38
C ILE A 402 -4.27 -24.96 0.66
N GLU A 403 -4.30 -25.37 1.93
CA GLU A 403 -3.88 -26.70 2.38
C GLU A 403 -4.80 -27.81 1.85
N GLU A 404 -6.03 -27.46 1.48
CA GLU A 404 -6.99 -28.36 0.87
C GLU A 404 -6.87 -28.46 -0.66
N SER A 405 -6.11 -27.57 -1.29
CA SER A 405 -5.95 -27.59 -2.75
C SER A 405 -5.21 -28.86 -3.19
N PHE A 406 -5.68 -29.47 -4.28
CA PHE A 406 -5.06 -30.68 -4.83
C PHE A 406 -3.56 -30.46 -5.11
N THR A 407 -3.23 -29.34 -5.73
CA THR A 407 -1.85 -28.95 -6.06
C THR A 407 -0.97 -28.84 -4.82
N TYR A 408 -1.43 -28.17 -3.76
CA TYR A 408 -0.67 -28.06 -2.51
C TYR A 408 -0.49 -29.43 -1.85
N ARG A 409 -1.57 -30.23 -1.73
CA ARG A 409 -1.52 -31.56 -1.10
C ARG A 409 -0.59 -32.50 -1.87
N LEU A 410 -0.61 -32.43 -3.20
CA LEU A 410 0.31 -33.18 -4.06
C LEU A 410 1.76 -32.85 -3.75
N GLY A 411 2.15 -31.58 -3.79
CA GLY A 411 3.53 -31.20 -3.54
C GLY A 411 3.95 -31.39 -2.07
N LYS A 412 3.04 -31.23 -1.11
CA LYS A 412 3.28 -31.58 0.31
C LYS A 412 3.59 -33.07 0.46
N SER A 413 2.80 -33.93 -0.17
CA SER A 413 3.01 -35.39 -0.16
C SER A 413 4.33 -35.76 -0.84
N PHE A 414 4.70 -35.07 -1.92
CA PHE A 414 5.99 -35.27 -2.58
C PHE A 414 7.17 -34.85 -1.68
N ILE A 415 7.10 -33.71 -1.01
CA ILE A 415 8.14 -33.28 -0.05
C ILE A 415 8.29 -34.33 1.07
N GLN A 416 7.18 -34.84 1.58
CA GLN A 416 7.18 -35.87 2.62
C GLN A 416 7.76 -37.19 2.13
N ALA A 417 7.50 -37.56 0.88
CA ALA A 417 8.10 -38.73 0.22
C ALA A 417 9.62 -38.58 0.11
N SER A 418 10.09 -37.42 -0.37
CA SER A 418 11.51 -37.10 -0.50
C SER A 418 12.24 -37.08 0.84
N ARG A 419 11.59 -36.64 1.93
CA ARG A 419 12.17 -36.71 3.29
C ARG A 419 12.30 -38.15 3.82
N ASN A 420 11.42 -39.05 3.37
CA ASN A 420 11.36 -40.43 3.83
C ASN A 420 11.79 -41.41 2.73
N TRP A 421 12.64 -40.97 1.79
CA TRP A 421 13.01 -41.77 0.61
C TRP A 421 13.57 -43.15 1.01
N TYR A 422 14.40 -43.19 2.07
CA TYR A 422 15.03 -44.39 2.64
C TYR A 422 14.07 -45.31 3.42
N LYS A 423 12.83 -44.86 3.69
CA LYS A 423 11.77 -45.66 4.35
C LYS A 423 10.64 -46.02 3.36
N GLY A 424 10.93 -46.06 2.06
CA GLY A 424 9.91 -46.32 1.04
C GLY A 424 8.94 -45.15 0.81
N GLY A 425 9.35 -43.91 1.11
CA GLY A 425 8.50 -42.73 1.02
C GLY A 425 7.84 -42.52 -0.35
N TYR A 426 8.51 -42.88 -1.45
CA TYR A 426 7.94 -42.78 -2.80
C TYR A 426 6.92 -43.88 -3.12
N ILE A 427 7.05 -45.07 -2.51
CA ILE A 427 6.03 -46.13 -2.61
C ILE A 427 4.74 -45.63 -1.95
N LYS A 428 4.85 -45.06 -0.74
CA LYS A 428 3.73 -44.43 -0.04
C LYS A 428 3.12 -43.27 -0.84
N PHE A 429 3.96 -42.44 -1.45
CA PHE A 429 3.52 -41.32 -2.29
C PHE A 429 2.62 -41.76 -3.46
N TRP A 430 2.89 -42.92 -4.06
CA TRP A 430 2.06 -43.44 -5.14
C TRP A 430 0.64 -43.77 -4.67
N PHE A 431 0.49 -44.36 -3.48
CA PHE A 431 -0.81 -44.58 -2.85
C PHE A 431 -1.50 -43.27 -2.45
N ASP A 432 -0.75 -42.32 -1.87
CA ASP A 432 -1.27 -41.00 -1.52
C ASP A 432 -1.77 -40.24 -2.77
N LEU A 433 -1.04 -40.33 -3.88
CA LEU A 433 -1.42 -39.75 -5.17
C LEU A 433 -2.72 -40.36 -5.71
N TYR A 434 -2.85 -41.68 -5.66
CA TYR A 434 -4.08 -42.38 -6.07
C TYR A 434 -5.28 -41.90 -5.26
N LYS A 435 -5.13 -41.84 -3.93
CA LYS A 435 -6.16 -41.34 -3.02
C LYS A 435 -6.53 -39.89 -3.29
N LEU A 436 -5.54 -39.01 -3.44
CA LEU A 436 -5.74 -37.59 -3.77
C LEU A 436 -6.50 -37.40 -5.09
N LYS A 437 -6.17 -38.19 -6.12
CA LYS A 437 -6.85 -38.13 -7.42
C LYS A 437 -8.31 -38.57 -7.33
N LYS A 438 -8.61 -39.59 -6.53
CA LYS A 438 -9.99 -40.06 -6.28
C LYS A 438 -10.82 -39.01 -5.55
N GLU A 439 -10.28 -38.42 -4.48
CA GLU A 439 -10.93 -37.32 -3.73
C GLU A 439 -11.22 -36.11 -4.63
N TYR A 440 -10.27 -35.74 -5.49
CA TYR A 440 -10.43 -34.60 -6.40
C TYR A 440 -11.52 -34.83 -7.44
N LYS A 441 -11.60 -36.04 -8.04
CA LYS A 441 -12.66 -36.40 -8.99
C LYS A 441 -14.05 -36.35 -8.34
N ASN A 442 -14.18 -36.84 -7.11
CA ASN A 442 -15.45 -36.85 -6.39
C ASN A 442 -15.93 -35.44 -6.02
N LYS A 443 -15.02 -34.48 -5.82
CA LYS A 443 -15.36 -33.06 -5.56
C LYS A 443 -15.77 -32.27 -6.81
N LYS A 444 -15.44 -32.73 -8.02
CA LYS A 444 -15.81 -32.08 -9.29
C LYS A 444 -17.14 -32.58 -9.89
N GLY A 445 -17.63 -33.72 -9.41
CA GLY A 445 -18.90 -34.33 -9.86
C GLY A 445 -20.11 -33.97 -8.98
N LYS A 446 -19.94 -33.06 -8.03
CA LYS A 446 -20.99 -32.33 -7.30
C LYS A 446 -20.87 -30.87 -7.70
#